data_AF-A0A2M8PK07-F1
#
_entry.id   AF-A0A2M8PK07-F1
#
_cell.length_a   1.000
_cell.length_b   1.000
_cell.length_c   1.000
_cell.angle_alpha   90.00
_cell.angle_beta   90.00
_cell.angle_gamma   90.00
#
_symmetry.space_group_name_H-M   'P 1'
#
loop_
_entity.id
_entity.type
_entity.pdbx_description
1 polymer ?
#
loop_
_entity_poly.entity_id
_entity_poly.type
_entity_poly.pdbx_seq_one_letter_code
_entity_poly.pdbx_strand_id
1 'polypeptide(L)'
;MLKEFREFAMRGSVIDLAVGVIIGAAFGKIVSSLVNDILMPPIGLLLGNVDFSNLFIDLSGKGYATLAAAQEAGAPTINYGLFINNIIDFVIV
;
A
#
# COMPACT_ATOMS: atom_id res chain seq x y z
N MET A 1 -34.61 -8.27 -12.48
CA MET A 1 -33.17 -8.05 -12.18
C MET A 1 -32.83 -6.60 -11.83
N LEU A 2 -32.89 -5.64 -12.76
CA LEU A 2 -32.49 -4.24 -12.49
C LEU A 2 -33.35 -3.52 -11.43
N LYS A 3 -34.67 -3.79 -11.40
CA LYS A 3 -35.57 -3.29 -10.34
C LYS A 3 -35.29 -3.94 -8.99
N GLU A 4 -35.16 -5.26 -8.94
CA GLU A 4 -34.85 -6.00 -7.70
C GLU A 4 -33.46 -5.64 -7.14
N PHE A 5 -32.47 -5.42 -8.01
CA PHE A 5 -31.14 -4.94 -7.61
C PHE A 5 -31.21 -3.52 -7.04
N ARG A 6 -32.00 -2.62 -7.64
CA ARG A 6 -32.22 -1.28 -7.10
C ARG A 6 -32.90 -1.35 -5.73
N GLU A 7 -33.93 -2.17 -5.56
CA GLU A 7 -34.57 -2.38 -4.26
C GLU A 7 -33.62 -2.98 -3.22
N PHE A 8 -32.73 -3.89 -3.61
CA PHE A 8 -31.71 -4.46 -2.75
C PHE A 8 -30.65 -3.43 -2.33
N ALA A 9 -30.12 -2.67 -3.29
CA ALA A 9 -29.09 -1.66 -3.07
C ALA A 9 -29.62 -0.45 -2.29
N MET A 10 -30.92 -0.14 -2.41
CA MET A 10 -31.57 0.94 -1.65
C MET A 10 -31.93 0.55 -0.20
N ARG A 11 -31.65 -0.68 0.23
CA ARG A 11 -31.80 -1.06 1.64
C ARG A 11 -30.79 -0.29 2.47
N GLY A 12 -31.26 0.41 3.51
CA GLY A 12 -30.40 1.21 4.41
C GLY A 12 -29.19 0.43 4.92
N SER A 13 -29.38 -0.84 5.33
CA SER A 13 -28.29 -1.71 5.80
C SER A 13 -27.19 -1.98 4.76
N VAL A 14 -27.50 -1.95 3.47
CA VAL A 14 -26.54 -2.16 2.37
C VAL A 14 -25.82 -0.85 2.04
N ILE A 15 -26.54 0.28 2.06
CA ILE A 15 -25.97 1.61 1.88
C ILE A 15 -25.00 1.93 3.02
N ASP A 16 -25.41 1.73 4.26
CA ASP A 16 -24.59 2.02 5.44
C ASP A 16 -23.31 1.17 5.47
N LEU A 17 -23.42 -0.11 5.09
CA LEU A 17 -22.27 -1.00 4.91
C LEU A 17 -21.33 -0.47 3.82
N ALA A 18 -21.87 -0.10 2.66
CA ALA A 18 -21.08 0.41 1.55
C ALA A 18 -20.35 1.71 1.92
N VAL A 19 -21.04 2.63 2.61
CA VAL A 19 -20.45 3.86 3.14
C VAL A 19 -19.35 3.55 4.16
N GLY A 20 -19.59 2.62 5.09
CA GLY A 20 -18.60 2.18 6.07
C GLY A 20 -17.33 1.62 5.42
N VAL A 21 -17.47 0.78 4.38
CA VAL A 21 -16.32 0.23 3.65
C VAL A 21 -15.57 1.32 2.87
N ILE A 22 -16.28 2.24 2.22
CA ILE A 22 -15.66 3.35 1.47
C ILE A 22 -14.87 4.26 2.41
N ILE A 23 -15.46 4.63 3.56
CA ILE A 23 -14.80 5.46 4.57
C ILE A 23 -13.60 4.71 5.16
N GLY A 24 -13.74 3.43 5.51
CA GLY A 24 -12.64 2.62 6.02
C GLY A 24 -11.48 2.51 5.03
N ALA A 25 -11.76 2.29 3.75
CA ALA A 25 -10.75 2.24 2.71
C ALA A 25 -10.06 3.60 2.48
N ALA A 26 -10.83 4.69 2.51
CA ALA A 26 -10.28 6.04 2.38
C ALA A 26 -9.41 6.43 3.59
N PHE A 27 -9.86 6.11 4.81
CA PHE A 27 -9.11 6.38 6.03
C PHE A 27 -7.81 5.56 6.09
N GLY A 28 -7.85 4.29 5.70
CA GLY A 28 -6.64 3.46 5.57
C GLY A 28 -5.58 4.10 4.67
N LYS A 29 -5.99 4.69 3.53
CA LYS A 29 -5.04 5.43 2.66
C LYS A 29 -4.42 6.66 3.32
N ILE A 30 -5.18 7.38 4.14
CA ILE A 30 -4.67 8.54 4.88
C ILE A 30 -3.62 8.09 5.90
N VAL A 31 -3.89 7.02 6.64
CA VAL A 31 -2.94 6.46 7.61
C VAL A 31 -1.70 5.93 6.90
N SER A 32 -1.84 5.15 5.82
CA SER A 32 -0.70 4.69 5.03
C SER A 32 0.15 5.84 4.48
N SER A 33 -0.46 6.94 4.01
CA SER A 33 0.31 8.11 3.58
C SER A 33 1.05 8.78 4.74
N LEU A 34 0.42 8.90 5.92
CA LEU A 34 1.09 9.41 7.12
C LEU A 34 2.32 8.55 7.47
N VAL A 35 2.21 7.23 7.39
CA VAL A 35 3.34 6.35 7.70
C VAL A 35 4.41 6.44 6.63
N ASN A 36 4.06 6.18 5.36
CA ASN A 36 5.04 6.10 4.27
C ASN A 36 5.67 7.45 3.91
N ASP A 37 4.90 8.53 3.92
CA ASP A 37 5.35 9.83 3.41
C ASP A 37 5.90 10.73 4.52
N ILE A 38 5.51 10.51 5.79
CA ILE A 38 5.87 11.40 6.91
C ILE A 38 6.74 10.67 7.96
N LEU A 39 6.39 9.46 8.38
CA LEU A 39 7.14 8.74 9.43
C LEU A 39 8.37 8.01 8.89
N MET A 40 8.24 7.35 7.73
CA MET A 40 9.33 6.54 7.16
C MET A 40 10.56 7.35 6.70
N PRO A 41 10.47 8.56 6.12
CA PRO A 41 11.67 9.28 5.68
C PRO A 41 12.63 9.66 6.84
N PRO A 42 12.16 10.18 7.98
CA PRO A 42 13.01 10.38 9.16
C PRO A 42 13.61 9.07 9.70
N ILE A 43 12.85 7.97 9.71
CA ILE A 43 13.33 6.66 10.15
C ILE A 43 14.43 6.15 9.21
N GLY A 44 14.25 6.27 7.90
CA GLY A 44 15.25 5.92 6.88
C GLY A 44 16.52 6.76 7.00
N LEU A 45 16.39 8.04 7.33
CA LEU A 45 17.53 8.91 7.62
C LEU A 45 18.31 8.42 8.85
N LEU A 46 17.61 8.12 9.95
CA LEU A 46 18.22 7.66 11.21
C LEU A 46 18.91 6.30 11.10
N LEU A 47 18.42 5.42 10.23
CA LEU A 47 18.99 4.09 9.98
C LEU A 47 20.12 4.08 8.94
N GLY A 48 20.60 5.26 8.52
CA GLY A 48 21.78 5.40 7.67
C GLY A 48 21.51 5.75 6.21
N ASN A 49 20.49 6.57 5.93
CA ASN A 49 20.00 6.89 4.58
C ASN A 49 19.46 5.68 3.81
N VAL A 50 18.85 4.75 4.52
CA VAL A 50 18.22 3.59 3.90
C VAL A 50 16.85 4.00 3.37
N ASP A 51 16.71 4.05 2.05
CA ASP A 51 15.41 4.17 1.41
C ASP A 51 14.73 2.80 1.36
N PHE A 52 13.85 2.54 2.33
CA PHE A 52 13.07 1.31 2.44
C PHE A 52 12.26 1.01 1.18
N SER A 53 11.84 2.03 0.41
CA SER A 53 11.10 1.82 -0.83
C SER A 53 11.96 1.19 -1.92
N ASN A 54 13.29 1.32 -1.82
CA ASN A 54 14.27 0.77 -2.74
C ASN A 54 15.06 -0.43 -2.17
N LEU A 55 14.60 -1.00 -1.05
CA LEU A 55 15.14 -2.25 -0.53
C LEU A 55 14.46 -3.44 -1.24
N PHE A 56 15.17 -3.98 -2.23
CA PHE A 56 14.72 -5.16 -2.97
C PHE A 56 15.89 -6.08 -3.34
N ILE A 57 15.58 -7.34 -3.62
CA ILE A 57 16.51 -8.31 -4.21
C ILE A 57 16.03 -8.58 -5.64
N ASP A 58 16.89 -8.31 -6.63
CA ASP A 58 16.68 -8.70 -8.02
C ASP A 58 17.05 -10.17 -8.21
N LEU A 59 16.11 -10.97 -8.72
CA LEU A 59 16.33 -12.39 -9.03
C LEU A 59 16.72 -12.62 -10.50
N SER A 60 16.70 -11.58 -11.34
CA SER A 60 17.08 -11.68 -12.75
C SER A 60 18.60 -11.66 -12.99
N GLY A 61 19.38 -11.29 -11.97
CA GLY A 61 20.84 -11.19 -12.05
C GLY A 61 21.35 -10.01 -12.89
N LYS A 62 20.46 -9.11 -13.33
CA LYS A 62 20.82 -7.94 -14.16
C LYS A 62 21.26 -6.74 -13.32
N GLY A 63 20.88 -6.68 -12.05
CA GLY A 63 21.29 -5.64 -11.11
C GLY A 63 20.66 -4.30 -11.49
N TYR A 64 19.64 -3.88 -10.74
CA TYR A 64 18.96 -2.60 -10.96
C TYR A 64 19.28 -1.64 -9.82
N ALA A 65 19.43 -0.35 -10.16
CA ALA A 65 19.73 0.70 -9.17
C ALA A 65 18.52 1.06 -8.30
N THR A 66 17.30 0.88 -8.81
CA THR A 66 16.05 1.21 -8.10
C THR A 66 15.00 0.13 -8.35
N LEU A 67 14.04 0.02 -7.42
CA LEU A 67 12.95 -0.92 -7.55
C LEU A 67 12.11 -0.61 -8.79
N ALA A 68 11.88 0.67 -9.06
CA ALA A 68 11.13 1.14 -10.23
C ALA A 68 11.78 0.65 -11.54
N ALA A 69 13.10 0.78 -11.69
CA ALA A 69 13.81 0.31 -12.88
C ALA A 69 13.74 -1.21 -13.04
N ALA A 70 13.77 -1.97 -11.94
CA ALA A 70 13.64 -3.42 -11.96
C ALA A 70 12.22 -3.84 -12.40
N GLN A 71 11.19 -3.17 -11.88
CA GLN A 71 9.79 -3.44 -12.23
C GLN A 71 9.46 -3.08 -13.68
N GLU A 72 9.94 -1.92 -14.16
CA GLU A 72 9.78 -1.50 -15.56
C GLU A 72 10.44 -2.47 -16.53
N ALA A 73 11.60 -3.02 -16.15
CA ALA A 73 12.31 -4.04 -16.94
C ALA A 73 11.65 -5.44 -16.85
N GLY A 74 10.56 -5.60 -16.10
CA GLY A 74 9.89 -6.87 -15.89
C GLY A 74 10.73 -7.88 -15.09
N ALA A 75 11.69 -7.41 -14.31
CA ALA A 75 12.56 -8.29 -13.53
C ALA A 75 11.79 -8.85 -12.31
N PRO A 76 11.89 -10.16 -12.03
CA PRO A 76 11.38 -10.73 -10.79
C PRO A 76 12.15 -10.15 -9.59
N THR A 77 11.44 -9.47 -8.69
CA THR A 77 12.03 -8.78 -7.53
C THR A 77 11.36 -9.22 -6.22
N ILE A 78 12.17 -9.38 -5.17
CA ILE A 78 11.71 -9.56 -3.79
C ILE A 78 11.79 -8.20 -3.10
N ASN A 79 10.63 -7.57 -2.87
CA ASN A 79 10.53 -6.19 -2.37
C ASN A 79 10.35 -6.18 -0.86
N TYR A 80 11.37 -6.64 -0.13
CA TYR A 80 11.29 -6.79 1.32
C TYR A 80 11.16 -5.45 2.05
N GLY A 81 11.65 -4.36 1.47
CA GLY A 81 11.44 -3.02 1.98
C GLY A 81 9.97 -2.60 2.01
N LEU A 82 9.27 -2.77 0.89
CA LEU A 82 7.81 -2.54 0.82
C LEU A 82 7.05 -3.45 1.78
N PHE A 83 7.51 -4.69 1.98
CA PHE A 83 6.90 -5.59 2.94
C PHE A 83 7.02 -5.08 4.39
N ILE A 84 8.19 -4.57 4.78
CA ILE A 84 8.38 -3.96 6.10
C ILE A 84 7.50 -2.74 6.27
N ASN A 85 7.41 -1.86 5.25
CA ASN A 85 6.52 -0.70 5.28
C ASN A 85 5.06 -1.15 5.51
N ASN A 86 4.61 -2.16 4.78
CA ASN A 86 3.25 -2.69 4.95
C ASN A 86 2.99 -3.28 6.34
N ILE A 87 3.99 -3.89 6.99
CA ILE A 87 3.88 -4.34 8.39
C ILE A 87 3.75 -3.15 9.32
N ILE A 88 4.55 -2.11 9.14
CA ILE A 88 4.50 -0.89 9.96
C ILE A 88 3.14 -0.20 9.78
N ASP A 89 2.68 -0.02 8.55
CA ASP A 89 1.34 0.47 8.23
C ASP A 89 0.26 -0.35 8.95
N PHE A 90 0.33 -1.68 8.86
CA PHE A 90 -0.65 -2.56 9.50
C PHE A 90 -0.65 -2.48 11.03
N VAL A 91 0.51 -2.27 11.66
CA VAL A 91 0.61 -2.11 13.13
C VAL A 91 0.05 -0.76 13.57
N ILE A 92 0.06 0.24 12.70
CA ILE A 92 -0.40 1.61 13.01
C ILE A 92 -1.90 1.80 12.75
N VAL A 93 -2.46 1.14 11.74
CA VAL A 93 -3.91 1.14 11.41
C VAL A 93 -4.71 0.35 12.43
#